data_AF-A0A060CFI7-F1
#
_entry.id   AF-A0A060CFI7-F1
#
_cell.length_a   1.000
_cell.length_b   1.000
_cell.length_c   1.000
_cell.angle_alpha   90.00
_cell.angle_beta   90.00
_cell.angle_gamma   90.00
#
_symmetry.space_group_name_H-M   'P 1'
#
loop_
_entity.id
_entity.type
_entity.pdbx_description
1 polymer ?
#
loop_
_entity_poly.entity_id
_entity_poly.type
_entity_poly.pdbx_seq_one_letter_code
_entity_poly.pdbx_strand_id
1 'polypeptide(L)'
;WGGVDDRLRSLAAGCDLEMPGDCDYFRAEVIKAVQNGKLPQKMLDQAVQRLLSVILPLAEQSKIENNDWQRRHHQIAIEAASQEQFIEK
;
A
#
# COMPACT_ATOMS: atom_id res chain seq x y z
N TRP A 1 9.93 -0.83 2.77
CA TRP A 1 9.86 0.31 3.71
C TRP A 1 11.14 1.10 3.63
N GLY A 2 11.08 2.41 3.87
CA GLY A 2 12.24 3.30 3.73
C GLY A 2 12.72 3.49 2.30
N GLY A 3 11.87 3.21 1.31
CA GLY A 3 12.20 3.30 -0.12
C GLY A 3 11.89 4.67 -0.75
N VAL A 4 11.54 5.66 0.08
CA VAL A 4 11.21 7.02 -0.38
C VAL A 4 12.32 7.95 0.09
N ASP A 5 13.04 8.53 -0.88
CA ASP A 5 14.11 9.50 -0.65
C ASP A 5 13.62 10.94 -0.91
N ASP A 6 12.92 11.15 -2.04
CA ASP A 6 12.31 12.44 -2.41
C ASP A 6 10.79 12.32 -2.43
N ARG A 7 10.09 12.95 -1.48
CA ARG A 7 8.65 12.75 -1.33
C ARG A 7 7.85 13.36 -2.47
N LEU A 8 8.24 14.54 -2.95
CA LEU A 8 7.50 15.23 -4.01
C LEU A 8 7.64 14.52 -5.35
N ARG A 9 8.86 14.08 -5.71
CA ARG A 9 9.08 13.28 -6.92
C ARG A 9 8.39 11.92 -6.83
N SER A 10 8.45 11.28 -5.66
CA SER A 10 7.80 9.99 -5.44
C SER A 10 6.29 10.10 -5.62
N LEU A 11 5.66 11.14 -5.07
CA LEU A 11 4.23 11.40 -5.23
C LEU A 11 3.87 11.67 -6.70
N ALA A 12 4.69 12.47 -7.40
CA ALA A 12 4.50 12.74 -8.83
C ALA A 12 4.64 11.48 -9.71
N ALA A 13 5.49 10.53 -9.29
CA ALA A 13 5.68 9.24 -9.93
C ALA A 13 4.59 8.20 -9.57
N GLY A 14 3.63 8.53 -8.70
CA GLY A 14 2.53 7.64 -8.30
C GLY A 14 2.80 6.81 -7.04
N CYS A 15 3.84 7.12 -6.27
CA CYS A 15 4.06 6.53 -4.95
C CYS A 15 3.17 7.22 -3.90
N ASP A 16 1.92 6.76 -3.83
CA ASP A 16 0.87 7.40 -3.02
C ASP A 16 1.09 7.28 -1.52
N LEU A 17 1.70 6.17 -1.07
CA LEU A 17 1.89 5.84 0.33
C LEU A 17 3.38 5.68 0.65
N GLU A 18 3.93 6.62 1.44
CA GLU A 18 5.23 6.45 2.07
C GLU A 18 5.07 5.60 3.34
N MET A 19 6.03 4.70 3.56
CA MET A 19 5.99 3.75 4.67
C MET A 19 7.39 3.51 5.25
N PRO A 20 7.51 3.37 6.58
CA PRO A 20 6.43 3.11 7.54
C PRO A 20 5.58 4.33 7.93
N GLY A 21 5.92 5.53 7.45
CA GLY A 21 5.19 6.75 7.78
C GLY A 21 5.80 7.51 8.96
N ASP A 22 5.03 8.50 9.43
CA ASP A 22 5.37 9.43 10.53
C ASP A 22 6.68 10.22 10.38
N CYS A 23 7.19 10.33 9.15
CA CYS A 23 8.23 11.28 8.82
C CYS A 23 7.69 12.71 8.83
N ASP A 24 7.90 13.43 9.93
CA ASP A 24 7.53 14.84 10.07
C ASP A 24 8.08 15.72 8.94
N TYR A 25 9.30 15.44 8.47
CA TYR A 25 9.92 16.22 7.40
C TYR A 25 9.21 16.04 6.05
N PHE A 26 8.80 14.82 5.68
CA PHE A 26 8.05 14.57 4.45
C PHE A 26 6.64 15.17 4.52
N ARG A 27 5.99 15.11 5.68
CA ARG A 27 4.69 15.76 5.89
C ARG A 27 4.80 17.27 5.71
N ALA A 28 5.78 17.89 6.37
CA ALA A 28 6.05 19.32 6.28
C ALA A 28 6.41 19.74 4.85
N GLU A 29 7.22 18.94 4.14
CA GLU A 29 7.60 19.19 2.75
C GLU A 29 6.37 19.21 1.82
N VAL A 30 5.50 18.21 1.92
CA VAL A 30 4.27 18.13 1.10
C VAL A 30 3.35 19.30 1.41
N ILE A 31 3.11 19.62 2.68
CA ILE A 31 2.26 20.75 3.08
C ILE A 31 2.80 22.06 2.49
N LYS A 32 4.11 22.32 2.66
CA LYS A 32 4.75 23.53 2.14
C LYS A 32 4.67 23.59 0.61
N ALA A 33 4.89 22.46 -0.07
CA ALA A 33 4.84 22.39 -1.53
C ALA A 33 3.43 22.64 -2.09
N VAL A 34 2.38 22.21 -1.39
CA VAL A 34 1.00 22.55 -1.78
C VAL A 34 0.72 24.04 -1.55
N GLN A 35 1.05 24.55 -0.37
CA GLN A 35 0.78 25.95 0.01
C GLN A 35 1.50 26.96 -0.90
N ASN A 36 2.71 26.65 -1.36
CA ASN A 36 3.47 27.52 -2.25
C ASN A 36 3.26 27.22 -3.75
N GLY A 37 2.40 26.27 -4.10
CA GLY A 37 2.09 25.91 -5.48
C GLY A 37 3.13 25.04 -6.21
N LYS A 38 4.22 24.62 -5.55
CA LYS A 38 5.22 23.68 -6.13
C LYS A 38 4.60 22.30 -6.42
N LEU A 39 3.63 21.88 -5.61
CA LEU A 39 2.83 20.68 -5.81
C LEU A 39 1.37 21.09 -6.05
N PRO A 40 0.79 20.84 -7.23
CA PRO A 40 -0.62 21.09 -7.46
C PRO A 40 -1.48 20.28 -6.50
N GLN A 41 -2.41 20.93 -5.79
CA GLN A 41 -3.30 20.25 -4.83
C GLN A 41 -4.04 19.05 -5.47
N LYS A 42 -4.46 19.18 -6.73
CA LYS A 42 -5.10 18.10 -7.48
C LYS A 42 -4.27 16.81 -7.52
N MET A 43 -2.93 16.89 -7.54
CA MET A 43 -2.08 15.69 -7.51
C MET A 43 -2.15 14.99 -6.16
N LEU A 44 -2.16 15.76 -5.06
CA LEU A 44 -2.36 15.22 -3.72
C LEU A 44 -3.76 14.60 -3.58
N ASP A 45 -4.79 15.29 -4.06
CA ASP A 45 -6.17 14.78 -4.05
C ASP A 45 -6.28 13.45 -4.80
N GLN A 46 -5.64 13.33 -5.97
CA GLN A 46 -5.62 12.10 -6.76
C GLN A 46 -4.93 10.93 -6.03
N ALA A 47 -3.81 11.19 -5.35
CA ALA A 47 -3.14 10.17 -4.55
C ALA A 47 -4.02 9.68 -3.40
N VAL A 48 -4.67 10.60 -2.69
CA VAL A 48 -5.62 10.26 -1.62
C VAL A 48 -6.82 9.48 -2.16
N GLN A 49 -7.37 9.89 -3.30
CA GLN A 49 -8.48 9.17 -3.94
C GLN A 49 -8.11 7.72 -4.31
N ARG A 50 -6.91 7.48 -4.86
CA ARG A 50 -6.43 6.13 -5.15
C ARG A 50 -6.36 5.28 -3.88
N LEU A 51 -5.81 5.81 -2.79
CA LEU A 51 -5.77 5.10 -1.52
C LEU A 51 -7.17 4.79 -0.97
N LEU A 52 -8.07 5.79 -0.95
CA LEU A 52 -9.43 5.61 -0.46
C LEU A 52 -10.25 4.63 -1.31
N SER A 53 -9.99 4.57 -2.63
CA SER A 53 -10.65 3.62 -3.52
C SER A 53 -10.36 2.15 -3.18
N VAL A 54 -9.24 1.88 -2.51
CA VAL A 54 -8.86 0.55 -2.02
C VAL A 54 -9.30 0.34 -0.57
N ILE A 55 -9.09 1.35 0.28
CA ILE A 55 -9.33 1.23 1.72
C ILE A 55 -10.81 1.14 2.05
N LEU A 56 -11.66 1.99 1.45
CA LEU A 56 -13.08 2.05 1.82
C LEU A 56 -13.83 0.75 1.51
N PRO A 57 -13.70 0.12 0.32
CA PRO A 57 -14.35 -1.16 0.06
C PRO A 57 -13.88 -2.28 1.00
N LEU A 58 -12.60 -2.28 1.39
CA LEU A 58 -12.06 -3.25 2.34
C LEU A 58 -12.58 -3.02 3.76
N ALA A 59 -12.76 -1.75 4.17
CA ALA A 59 -13.29 -1.41 5.48
C ALA A 59 -14.77 -1.77 5.63
N GLU A 60 -15.53 -1.74 4.53
CA GLU A 60 -16.95 -2.11 4.48
C GLU A 60 -17.18 -3.62 4.48
N GLN A 61 -16.15 -4.43 4.18
CA GLN A 61 -16.26 -5.88 4.28
C GLN A 61 -16.45 -6.30 5.74
N SER A 62 -17.53 -7.02 6.00
CA SER A 62 -17.75 -7.65 7.29
C SER A 62 -16.63 -8.63 7.61
N LYS A 63 -16.21 -8.67 8.87
CA LYS A 63 -15.27 -9.69 9.34
C LYS A 63 -15.89 -11.06 9.06
N ILE A 64 -15.24 -11.85 8.22
CA ILE A 64 -15.63 -13.23 8.00
C ILE A 64 -15.27 -14.02 9.26
N GLU A 65 -16.27 -14.39 10.04
CA GLU A 65 -16.11 -15.40 11.09
C GLU A 65 -15.95 -16.77 10.43
N ASN A 66 -14.71 -17.18 10.20
CA ASN A 66 -14.40 -18.52 9.69
C ASN A 66 -13.50 -19.26 10.66
N ASN A 67 -14.08 -20.10 11.52
CA ASN A 67 -13.34 -20.83 12.54
C ASN A 67 -12.40 -21.93 11.98
N ASP A 68 -12.44 -22.22 10.67
CA ASP A 68 -11.65 -23.27 10.02
C ASP A 68 -10.56 -22.71 9.08
N TRP A 69 -10.33 -21.39 9.07
CA TRP A 69 -9.40 -20.73 8.14
C TRP A 69 -7.98 -21.31 8.23
N GLN A 70 -7.53 -21.69 9.43
CA GLN A 70 -6.19 -22.20 9.69
C GLN A 70 -5.93 -23.52 8.95
N ARG A 71 -6.85 -24.48 9.04
CA ARG A 71 -6.71 -25.79 8.37
C ARG A 71 -6.74 -25.63 6.86
N ARG A 72 -7.64 -24.79 6.33
CA ARG A 72 -7.74 -24.55 4.88
C ARG A 72 -6.50 -23.86 4.31
N HIS A 73 -5.99 -22.83 4.99
CA HIS A 73 -4.76 -22.16 4.56
C HIS A 73 -3.55 -23.10 4.63
N HIS A 74 -3.48 -23.98 5.64
CA HIS A 74 -2.44 -25.00 5.72
C HIS A 74 -2.48 -25.98 4.54
N GLN A 75 -3.67 -26.47 4.17
CA GLN A 75 -3.83 -27.37 3.03
C GLN A 75 -3.41 -26.69 1.71
N ILE A 76 -3.82 -25.43 1.49
CA ILE A 76 -3.41 -24.64 0.32
C ILE A 76 -1.88 -24.46 0.27
N ALA A 77 -1.22 -24.26 1.42
CA ALA A 77 0.23 -24.13 1.47
C ALA A 77 0.95 -25.44 1.10
N ILE A 78 0.43 -26.60 1.54
CA ILE A 78 0.93 -27.92 1.13
C ILE A 78 0.80 -28.10 -0.38
N GLU A 79 -0.37 -27.79 -0.93
CA GLU A 79 -0.63 -27.90 -2.37
C GLU A 79 0.33 -27.03 -3.18
N ALA A 80 0.49 -25.75 -2.83
CA ALA A 80 1.44 -24.85 -3.47
C ALA A 80 2.87 -25.40 -3.44
N ALA A 81 3.33 -25.91 -2.29
CA ALA A 81 4.66 -26.50 -2.16
C ALA A 81 4.85 -27.77 -3.01
N SER A 82 3.81 -28.60 -3.13
CA SER A 82 3.87 -29.82 -3.94
C SER A 82 3.90 -29.56 -5.45
N GLN A 83 3.36 -28.43 -5.92
CA GLN A 83 3.39 -28.03 -7.34
C GLN A 83 4.74 -27.46 -7.76
N GLU A 84 5.59 -27.07 -6.82
CA GLU A 84 6.94 -26.55 -7.07
C GLU A 84 8.02 -27.64 -7.08
N GLN A 85 7.66 -28.92 -7.11
CA GLN A 85 8.63 -30.02 -7.16
C GLN A 85 9.44 -29.98 -8.47
N PHE A 86 10.61 -29.35 -8.40
CA PHE A 86 11.66 -29.48 -9.40
C PHE A 86 12.13 -30.94 -9.42
N ILE A 87 11.82 -31.64 -10.51
CA ILE A 87 12.45 -32.92 -10.83
C ILE A 87 13.83 -32.59 -11.40
N GLU A 88 14.88 -32.62 -10.56
CA GLU A 88 16.25 -32.72 -11.07
C GLU A 88 16.38 -34.06 -11.80
N LYS A 89 16.79 -34.00 -13.08
CA LYS A 89 17.19 -35.13 -13.90
C LYS A 89 18.71 -35.20 -13.99
#